data_AF-A0A8R7JVR3-F1
#
_entry.id   AF-A0A8R7JVR3-F1
#
_cell.length_a   1.000
_cell.length_b   1.000
_cell.length_c   1.000
_cell.angle_alpha   90.00
_cell.angle_beta   90.00
_cell.angle_gamma   90.00
#
_symmetry.space_group_name_H-M   'P 1'
#
loop_
_entity.id
_entity.type
_entity.pdbx_description
1 polymer ?
#
loop_
_entity_poly.entity_id
_entity_poly.type
_entity_poly.pdbx_seq_one_letter_code
_entity_poly.pdbx_strand_id
1 'polypeptide(L)'
;MVDRHIMKLPKSLSESCGIKPDEEGSAGIRLTARGSVTTCAYGVDTDGRTHFNSVGWKSFLIGKNLHVGQAILITIRNTHR
;
A
#
# COMPACT_ATOMS: atom_id res chain seq x y z
N MET A 1 6.93 14.33 -14.50
CA MET A 1 7.82 13.24 -14.07
C MET A 1 6.95 12.23 -13.34
N VAL A 2 6.84 10.99 -13.83
CA VAL A 2 6.01 9.97 -13.17
C VAL A 2 6.77 9.48 -11.94
N ASP A 3 6.23 9.66 -10.74
CA ASP A 3 6.82 9.05 -9.54
C ASP A 3 6.62 7.54 -9.64
N ARG A 4 7.71 6.82 -9.89
CA ARG A 4 7.71 5.36 -10.05
C ARG A 4 7.65 4.62 -8.71
N HIS A 5 7.64 5.33 -7.59
CA HIS A 5 7.58 4.75 -6.24
C HIS A 5 6.16 4.80 -5.67
N ILE A 6 5.19 4.43 -6.49
CA ILE A 6 3.78 4.35 -6.10
C ILE A 6 3.37 2.88 -6.19
N MET A 7 2.80 2.36 -5.10
CA MET A 7 2.12 1.07 -5.12
C MET A 7 0.67 1.29 -5.51
N LYS A 8 0.20 0.55 -6.52
CA LYS A 8 -1.20 0.54 -6.92
C LYS A 8 -1.81 -0.84 -6.68
N LEU A 9 -3.01 -0.87 -6.13
CA LEU A 9 -3.79 -2.08 -5.93
C LEU A 9 -4.99 -2.08 -6.89
N PRO A 10 -5.27 -3.21 -7.57
CA PRO A 10 -6.56 -3.41 -8.23
C PRO A 10 -7.70 -3.24 -7.22
N LYS A 11 -8.84 -2.68 -7.67
CA LYS A 11 -10.00 -2.39 -6.83
C LYS A 11 -10.43 -3.58 -5.96
N SER A 12 -10.53 -4.77 -6.56
CA SER A 12 -10.90 -6.00 -5.85
C SER A 12 -9.93 -6.38 -4.73
N LEU A 13 -8.63 -6.13 -4.91
CA LEU A 13 -7.62 -6.42 -3.89
C LEU A 13 -7.72 -5.43 -2.73
N SER A 14 -7.92 -4.14 -3.02
CA SER A 14 -8.17 -3.12 -2.00
C SER A 14 -9.38 -3.48 -1.14
N GLU A 15 -10.50 -3.82 -1.76
CA GLU A 15 -11.75 -4.21 -1.08
C GLU A 15 -11.55 -5.45 -0.20
N SER A 16 -10.84 -6.47 -0.72
CA SER A 16 -10.53 -7.68 0.06
C SER A 16 -9.66 -7.41 1.30
N CYS A 17 -8.87 -6.33 1.25
CA CYS A 17 -8.03 -5.86 2.36
C CYS A 17 -8.78 -4.86 3.28
N GLY A 18 -10.09 -4.68 3.07
CA GLY A 18 -10.92 -3.74 3.82
C GLY A 18 -10.59 -2.27 3.54
N ILE A 19 -9.83 -1.97 2.49
CA ILE A 19 -9.65 -0.60 2.00
C ILE A 19 -10.84 -0.26 1.11
N LYS A 20 -11.52 0.84 1.40
CA LYS A 20 -12.56 1.34 0.51
C LYS A 20 -11.89 2.01 -0.69
N PRO A 21 -12.08 1.48 -1.91
CA PRO A 21 -11.32 1.90 -3.09
C PRO A 21 -11.72 3.27 -3.62
N ASP A 22 -12.81 3.85 -3.12
CA ASP A 22 -13.37 5.13 -3.59
C ASP A 22 -13.25 6.24 -2.51
N GLU A 23 -12.45 6.01 -1.45
CA GLU A 23 -12.22 6.95 -0.34
C GLU A 23 -10.72 7.20 -0.15
N GLU A 24 -10.37 8.38 0.37
CA GLU A 24 -9.04 8.64 0.91
C GLU A 24 -8.96 8.14 2.35
N GLY A 25 -7.79 7.64 2.76
CA GLY A 25 -7.62 7.14 4.11
C GLY A 25 -6.18 6.77 4.45
N SER A 26 -6.03 6.02 5.53
CA SER A 26 -4.74 5.46 5.94
C SER A 26 -4.84 3.97 6.19
N ALA A 27 -3.75 3.25 5.92
CA ALA A 27 -3.63 1.83 6.23
C ALA A 27 -2.25 1.54 6.82
N GLY A 28 -2.21 0.65 7.81
CA GLY A 28 -0.97 0.06 8.28
C GLY A 28 -0.54 -1.07 7.35
N ILE A 29 0.68 -1.00 6.84
CA ILE A 29 1.26 -2.05 5.98
C ILE A 29 2.51 -2.64 6.62
N ARG A 30 2.69 -3.96 6.49
CA ARG A 30 3.89 -4.67 6.97
C ARG A 30 4.22 -5.86 6.06
N LEU A 31 5.50 -6.24 6.04
CA LEU A 31 5.92 -7.50 5.43
C LEU A 31 5.48 -8.66 6.32
N THR A 32 4.78 -9.63 5.72
CA THR A 32 4.26 -10.81 6.41
C THR A 32 3.41 -10.45 7.64
N ALA A 33 3.14 -11.43 8.50
CA ALA A 33 2.42 -11.19 9.75
C ALA A 33 3.28 -10.55 10.87
N ARG A 34 4.60 -10.40 10.71
CA ARG A 34 5.51 -10.03 11.83
C ARG A 34 6.43 -8.83 11.59
N GLY A 35 6.33 -8.16 10.45
CA GLY A 35 7.14 -6.97 10.17
C GLY A 35 6.67 -5.70 10.90
N SER A 36 7.54 -4.70 10.94
CA SER A 36 7.19 -3.34 11.38
C SER A 36 6.04 -2.77 10.55
N VAL A 37 5.11 -2.12 11.24
CA VAL A 37 3.97 -1.45 10.61
C VAL A 37 4.40 -0.07 10.13
N THR A 38 4.15 0.22 8.86
CA THR A 38 4.26 1.55 8.28
C THR A 38 2.85 2.05 7.98
N THR A 39 2.45 3.19 8.53
CA THR A 39 1.20 3.84 8.14
C THR A 39 1.39 4.54 6.80
N CYS A 40 0.56 4.20 5.82
CA CYS A 40 0.56 4.81 4.49
C CYS A 40 -0.81 5.43 4.21
N ALA A 41 -0.82 6.66 3.72
CA ALA A 41 -2.04 7.24 3.17
C ALA A 41 -2.35 6.57 1.83
N TYR A 42 -3.63 6.42 1.52
CA TYR A 42 -4.10 5.94 0.23
C TYR A 42 -5.22 6.82 -0.31
N GLY A 43 -5.39 6.79 -1.62
CA GLY A 43 -6.51 7.40 -2.34
C GLY A 43 -6.76 6.71 -3.67
N VAL A 44 -7.65 7.26 -4.47
CA VAL A 44 -7.97 6.74 -5.81
C VAL A 44 -7.13 7.50 -6.83
N ASP A 45 -6.45 6.76 -7.72
CA ASP A 45 -5.81 7.38 -8.87
C ASP A 45 -6.81 7.48 -10.05
N THR A 46 -6.46 8.26 -11.05
CA THR A 46 -7.19 8.49 -12.32
C THR A 46 -7.52 7.21 -13.09
N ASP A 47 -6.80 6.12 -12.86
CA ASP A 47 -7.06 4.80 -13.45
C ASP A 47 -8.03 3.93 -12.62
N GLY A 48 -8.65 4.49 -11.59
CA GLY A 48 -9.60 3.82 -10.71
C GLY A 48 -8.97 2.82 -9.73
N ARG A 49 -7.62 2.82 -9.62
CA ARG A 49 -6.91 1.97 -8.66
C ARG A 49 -6.64 2.72 -7.38
N THR A 50 -6.63 1.99 -6.27
CA THR A 50 -6.14 2.54 -5.01
C THR A 50 -4.63 2.69 -5.10
N HIS A 51 -4.11 3.87 -4.81
CA HIS A 51 -2.68 4.13 -4.74
C HIS A 51 -2.27 4.44 -3.31
N PHE A 52 -1.15 3.85 -2.85
CA PHE A 52 -0.49 4.33 -1.64
C PHE A 52 0.39 5.53 -2.00
N ASN A 53 0.35 6.57 -1.17
CA ASN A 53 1.16 7.75 -1.40
C ASN A 53 2.66 7.42 -1.41
N SER A 54 3.44 8.18 -2.18
CA SER A 54 4.85 7.85 -2.37
C SER A 54 5.67 8.00 -1.09
N VAL A 55 5.29 8.91 -0.18
CA VAL A 55 5.97 9.10 1.11
C VAL A 55 5.83 7.87 2.01
N GLY A 56 4.61 7.36 2.19
CA GLY A 56 4.35 6.19 3.01
C GLY A 56 4.96 4.94 2.38
N TRP A 57 4.78 4.76 1.07
CA TRP A 57 5.33 3.60 0.37
C TRP A 57 6.85 3.55 0.40
N LYS A 58 7.55 4.67 0.17
CA LYS A 58 9.01 4.74 0.31
C LYS A 58 9.45 4.38 1.72
N SER A 59 8.77 4.92 2.74
CA SER A 59 9.05 4.60 4.14
C SER A 59 8.87 3.12 4.44
N PHE A 60 7.88 2.47 3.83
CA PHE A 60 7.71 1.03 3.92
C PHE A 60 8.90 0.31 3.29
N LEU A 61 9.36 0.67 2.10
CA LEU A 61 10.45 -0.02 1.40
C LEU A 61 11.83 0.07 2.09
N ILE A 62 12.08 1.11 2.89
CA ILE A 62 13.36 1.32 3.57
C ILE A 62 13.76 0.06 4.37
N GLY A 63 15.00 -0.39 4.16
CA GLY A 63 15.61 -1.51 4.88
C GLY A 63 15.07 -2.90 4.52
N LYS A 64 14.16 -3.04 3.55
CA LYS A 64 13.55 -4.34 3.19
C LYS A 64 14.30 -5.13 2.13
N ASN A 65 15.27 -4.51 1.45
CA ASN A 65 16.11 -5.11 0.41
C ASN A 65 15.30 -5.95 -0.61
N LEU A 66 14.18 -5.41 -1.09
CA LEU A 66 13.30 -6.07 -2.04
C LEU A 66 13.81 -5.88 -3.47
N HIS A 67 13.68 -6.92 -4.29
CA HIS A 67 14.09 -6.89 -5.70
C HIS A 67 12.88 -6.89 -6.65
N VAL A 68 13.05 -6.31 -7.84
CA VAL A 68 12.05 -6.38 -8.91
C VAL A 68 11.83 -7.85 -9.29
N GLY A 69 10.56 -8.26 -9.39
CA GLY A 69 10.17 -9.64 -9.69
C GLY A 69 10.14 -10.58 -8.48
N GLN A 70 10.56 -10.13 -7.30
CA GLN A 70 10.47 -10.91 -6.07
C GLN A 70 9.01 -11.00 -5.60
N ALA A 71 8.54 -12.22 -5.38
CA ALA A 71 7.25 -12.43 -4.71
C ALA A 71 7.37 -12.01 -3.23
N ILE A 72 6.42 -11.20 -2.77
CA ILE A 72 6.33 -10.74 -1.38
C ILE A 72 4.93 -10.95 -0.84
N LEU A 73 4.84 -11.15 0.48
CA LEU A 73 3.58 -11.13 1.21
C LEU A 73 3.48 -9.83 2.02
N ILE A 74 2.47 -9.02 1.73
CA ILE A 74 2.16 -7.80 2.48
C ILE A 74 0.88 -8.03 3.27
N THR A 75 0.89 -7.72 4.56
CA THR A 75 -0.32 -7.60 5.37
C THR A 75 -0.74 -6.15 5.44
N ILE A 76 -2.01 -5.89 5.11
CA ILE A 76 -2.64 -4.57 5.17
C ILE A 76 -3.65 -4.59 6.31
N ARG A 77 -3.60 -3.59 7.18
CA ARG A 77 -4.56 -3.35 8.26
C ARG A 77 -5.20 -1.99 8.03
N ASN A 78 -6.49 -1.97 7.72
CA ASN A 78 -7.25 -0.72 7.76
C ASN A 78 -7.29 -0.19 9.21
N THR A 79 -6.88 1.05 9.41
CA THR A 79 -6.84 1.72 10.71
C THR A 79 -8.19 2.31 11.12
N HIS A 80 -9.19 2.33 10.23
CA HIS A 80 -10.55 2.79 10.51
C HIS A 80 -11.47 1.67 11.06
N ARG A 81 -11.13 1.13 12.23
CA ARG A 81 -12.07 0.33 13.03
C ARG A 81 -12.14 0.86 14.45
#